data_AF-A0A821RJG5-F1
#
_entry.id   AF-A0A821RJG5-F1
#
_cell.length_a   1.000
_cell.length_b   1.000
_cell.length_c   1.000
_cell.angle_alpha   90.00
_cell.angle_beta   90.00
_cell.angle_gamma   90.00
#
_symmetry.space_group_name_H-M   'P 1'
#
loop_
_entity.id
_entity.type
_entity.pdbx_description
1 polymer ?
#
loop_
_entity_poly.entity_id
_entity_poly.type
_entity_poly.pdbx_seq_one_letter_code
_entity_poly.pdbx_strand_id
1 'polypeptide(L)'
;MGCSIEEYEDYIFCYIGETLGLHGVGFLIKKYFKNNIVNFTGISERVAFIKLKFKNLSLTLIQVYAPTESAAEEEIHRFYEDLRRAHESADKNVVVMGDFNAKVGMPGPYERGIMGKYGYGTRNLRGERLIQYANEYKLSVLNTFYKKKQSRTWVSPDQRTKNEIDFILSNNPKSITNMEILGNVNFPSDHRMLRCCLTLTSPKMSRRSFQKTVSLPL
;
A
#
# COMPACT_ATOMS: atom_id res chain seq x y z
N MET A 1 7.60 23.70 1.58
CA MET A 1 6.12 23.63 1.71
C MET A 1 5.55 23.69 0.31
N GLY A 2 4.61 22.81 -0.01
CA GLY A 2 4.13 22.55 -1.37
C GLY A 2 4.39 21.13 -1.83
N CYS A 3 4.11 20.85 -3.10
CA CYS A 3 4.45 19.63 -3.80
C CYS A 3 5.84 19.79 -4.42
N SER A 4 6.80 18.91 -4.12
CA SER A 4 8.20 19.08 -4.53
C SER A 4 8.92 17.75 -4.79
N ILE A 5 9.95 17.80 -5.64
CA ILE A 5 10.87 16.71 -5.91
C ILE A 5 12.27 17.24 -5.67
N GLU A 6 12.96 16.64 -4.71
CA GLU A 6 14.31 17.02 -4.30
C GLU A 6 15.28 15.87 -4.57
N GLU A 7 16.43 16.18 -5.15
CA GLU A 7 17.46 15.20 -5.45
C GLU A 7 18.63 15.34 -4.47
N TYR A 8 18.97 14.24 -3.83
CA TYR A 8 20.08 14.12 -2.89
C TYR A 8 21.16 13.19 -3.47
N GLU A 9 22.22 12.95 -2.70
CA GLU A 9 23.33 12.10 -3.14
C GLU A 9 22.88 10.67 -3.46
N ASP A 10 22.10 10.05 -2.57
CA ASP A 10 21.70 8.63 -2.66
C ASP A 10 20.23 8.39 -2.98
N TYR A 11 19.41 9.44 -2.94
CA TYR A 11 17.96 9.31 -3.06
C TYR A 11 17.30 10.52 -3.72
N ILE A 12 16.07 10.30 -4.16
CA ILE A 12 15.13 11.32 -4.62
C ILE A 12 14.00 11.34 -3.62
N PHE A 13 13.66 12.52 -3.12
CA PHE A 13 12.56 12.73 -2.21
C PHE A 13 11.43 13.47 -2.91
N CYS A 14 10.33 12.78 -3.15
CA CYS A 14 9.11 13.34 -3.72
C CYS A 14 8.07 13.50 -2.63
N TYR A 15 7.58 14.70 -2.35
CA TYR A 15 6.65 14.91 -1.25
C TYR A 15 5.66 16.03 -1.53
N ILE A 16 4.57 16.01 -0.75
CA ILE A 16 3.61 17.11 -0.65
C ILE A 16 3.34 17.37 0.83
N GLY A 17 3.43 18.64 1.21
CA GLY A 17 3.15 19.13 2.55
C GLY A 17 3.17 20.66 2.54
N GLU A 18 2.01 21.26 2.81
CA GLU A 18 1.72 22.69 2.72
C GLU A 18 1.55 23.30 4.12
N THR A 19 0.93 22.57 5.04
CA THR A 19 0.62 23.02 6.39
C THR A 19 1.80 22.72 7.33
N LEU A 20 2.41 23.76 7.89
CA LEU A 20 3.60 23.60 8.73
C LEU A 20 3.30 22.74 9.96
N GLY A 21 4.06 21.66 10.13
CA GLY A 21 3.97 20.75 11.27
C GLY A 21 2.75 19.82 11.26
N LEU A 22 1.96 19.82 10.19
CA LEU A 22 0.78 18.97 10.05
C LEU A 22 0.83 18.19 8.73
N HIS A 23 0.24 16.99 8.75
CA HIS A 23 0.05 16.15 7.57
C HIS A 23 1.35 15.87 6.80
N GLY A 24 1.22 15.68 5.49
CA GLY A 24 2.31 15.44 4.56
C GLY A 24 2.48 13.96 4.23
N VAL A 25 2.72 13.69 2.96
CA VAL A 25 3.05 12.36 2.45
C VAL A 25 4.15 12.47 1.41
N GLY A 26 4.95 11.40 1.28
CA GLY A 26 6.03 11.38 0.31
C GLY A 26 6.64 10.02 0.08
N PHE A 27 7.55 9.99 -0.89
CA PHE A 27 8.31 8.84 -1.32
C PHE A 27 9.79 9.16 -1.26
N LEU A 28 10.54 8.31 -0.57
CA LEU A 28 12.00 8.32 -0.58
C LEU A 28 12.51 7.19 -1.46
N ILE A 29 13.13 7.53 -2.59
CA ILE A 29 13.43 6.59 -3.66
C ILE A 29 14.94 6.55 -3.88
N LYS A 30 15.53 5.35 -3.95
CA LYS A 30 16.97 5.23 -4.25
C LYS A 30 17.28 5.82 -5.62
N LYS A 31 18.37 6.59 -5.70
CA LYS A 31 18.73 7.37 -6.90
C LYS A 31 18.93 6.54 -8.16
N TYR A 32 19.34 5.28 -8.03
CA TYR A 32 19.45 4.38 -9.18
C TYR A 32 18.10 4.07 -9.87
N PHE A 33 16.96 4.33 -9.21
CA PHE A 33 15.63 4.26 -9.81
C PHE A 33 15.14 5.59 -10.42
N LYS A 34 15.97 6.64 -10.47
CA LYS A 34 15.62 7.95 -11.03
C LYS A 34 14.94 7.84 -12.39
N ASN A 35 15.57 7.09 -13.30
CA ASN A 35 15.09 6.93 -14.67
C ASN A 35 13.85 6.04 -14.78
N ASN A 36 13.44 5.38 -13.69
CA ASN A 36 12.18 4.64 -13.63
C ASN A 36 11.01 5.53 -13.20
N ILE A 37 11.25 6.71 -12.62
CA ILE A 37 10.20 7.64 -12.23
C ILE A 37 9.59 8.25 -13.50
N VAL A 38 8.31 7.98 -13.71
CA VAL A 38 7.52 8.55 -14.82
C VAL A 38 6.87 9.86 -14.40
N ASN A 39 6.27 9.87 -13.21
CA ASN A 39 5.56 11.02 -12.68
C ASN A 39 5.39 10.88 -11.15
N PHE A 40 5.40 12.01 -10.45
CA PHE A 40 4.94 12.15 -9.06
C PHE A 40 3.83 13.19 -9.00
N THR A 41 2.77 12.91 -8.25
CA THR A 41 1.64 13.83 -8.11
C THR A 41 1.13 13.80 -6.67
N GLY A 42 1.18 14.95 -6.00
CA GLY A 42 0.45 15.18 -4.75
C GLY A 42 -0.98 15.63 -5.05
N ILE A 43 -1.97 14.86 -4.62
CA ILE A 43 -3.40 15.21 -4.77
C ILE A 43 -3.84 16.10 -3.62
N SER A 44 -3.37 15.79 -2.42
CA SER A 44 -3.50 16.59 -1.21
C SER A 44 -2.36 16.24 -0.26
N GLU A 45 -2.26 16.95 0.87
CA GLU A 45 -1.28 16.63 1.93
C GLU A 45 -1.45 15.23 2.54
N ARG A 46 -2.53 14.53 2.19
CA ARG A 46 -2.88 13.19 2.69
C ARG A 46 -2.80 12.10 1.63
N VAL A 47 -2.76 12.44 0.35
CA VAL A 47 -2.76 11.48 -0.76
C VAL A 47 -1.80 11.94 -1.84
N ALA A 48 -0.82 11.10 -2.15
CA ALA A 48 0.08 11.29 -3.27
C ALA A 48 0.34 9.97 -3.98
N PHE A 49 0.69 10.02 -5.26
CA PHE A 49 1.13 8.83 -5.97
C PHE A 49 2.38 9.09 -6.78
N ILE A 50 3.12 8.02 -7.02
CA ILE A 50 4.23 8.00 -7.95
C ILE A 50 4.08 6.83 -8.93
N LYS A 51 4.33 7.12 -10.21
CA LYS A 51 4.36 6.13 -11.28
C LYS A 51 5.80 5.75 -11.59
N LEU A 52 6.06 4.45 -11.60
CA LEU A 52 7.33 3.83 -11.90
C LEU A 52 7.19 2.90 -13.10
N LYS A 53 8.14 2.95 -14.03
CA LYS A 53 8.19 2.06 -15.19
C LYS A 53 9.45 1.19 -15.17
N PHE A 54 9.24 -0.12 -15.18
CA PHE A 54 10.29 -1.14 -15.20
C PHE A 54 10.12 -2.05 -16.42
N LYS A 55 10.90 -1.84 -17.49
CA LYS A 55 10.78 -2.61 -18.75
C LYS A 55 9.30 -2.75 -19.19
N ASN A 56 8.67 -3.89 -18.93
CA ASN A 56 7.29 -4.22 -19.31
C ASN A 56 6.26 -4.07 -18.17
N LEU A 57 6.64 -3.49 -17.04
CA LEU A 57 5.80 -3.30 -15.86
C LEU A 57 5.65 -1.80 -15.54
N SER A 58 4.42 -1.31 -15.59
CA SER A 58 4.04 -0.02 -15.00
C SER A 58 3.47 -0.25 -13.61
N LEU A 59 4.01 0.45 -12.61
CA LEU A 59 3.65 0.35 -11.21
C LEU A 59 3.28 1.74 -10.70
N THR A 60 2.10 1.87 -10.11
CA THR A 60 1.72 3.06 -9.34
C THR A 60 1.78 2.73 -7.86
N LEU A 61 2.52 3.53 -7.10
CA LEU A 61 2.51 3.52 -5.64
C LEU A 61 1.70 4.71 -5.18
N ILE A 62 0.64 4.47 -4.40
CA ILE A 62 -0.19 5.50 -3.78
C ILE A 62 0.15 5.50 -2.29
N GLN A 63 0.57 6.65 -1.75
CA GLN A 63 0.86 6.85 -0.34
C GLN A 63 -0.26 7.66 0.29
N VAL A 64 -0.74 7.21 1.44
CA VAL A 64 -1.85 7.84 2.16
C VAL A 64 -1.52 8.16 3.61
N TYR A 65 -2.16 9.19 4.13
CA TYR A 65 -2.28 9.48 5.56
C TYR A 65 -3.72 9.89 5.88
N ALA A 66 -4.54 8.92 6.29
CA ALA A 66 -5.95 9.14 6.55
C ALA A 66 -6.17 10.08 7.75
N PRO A 67 -7.29 10.83 7.77
CA PRO A 67 -7.66 11.65 8.93
C PRO A 67 -7.75 10.83 10.23
N THR A 68 -7.42 11.47 11.35
CA THR A 68 -7.42 10.85 12.69
C THR A 68 -8.84 10.51 13.14
N GLU A 69 -8.97 9.78 14.26
CA GLU A 69 -10.27 9.36 14.81
C GLU A 69 -11.24 10.53 15.07
N SER A 70 -10.71 11.69 15.49
CA SER A 70 -11.48 12.90 15.78
C SER A 70 -11.83 13.77 14.56
N ALA A 71 -11.41 13.35 13.36
CA ALA A 71 -11.68 14.12 12.13
C ALA A 71 -13.18 14.16 11.80
N ALA A 72 -13.63 15.27 11.24
CA ALA A 72 -14.99 15.44 10.77
C ALA A 72 -15.30 14.50 9.58
N GLU A 73 -16.56 14.08 9.44
CA GLU A 73 -16.98 13.16 8.37
C GLU A 73 -16.70 13.74 6.97
N GLU A 74 -16.78 15.06 6.80
CA GLU A 74 -16.44 15.74 5.55
C GLU A 74 -14.95 15.60 5.19
N GLU A 75 -14.05 15.57 6.19
CA GLU A 75 -12.62 15.35 5.96
C GLU A 75 -12.35 13.90 5.53
N ILE A 76 -13.04 12.95 6.15
CA ILE A 76 -12.97 11.54 5.76
C ILE A 76 -13.50 11.35 4.33
N HIS A 77 -14.62 11.99 4.00
CA HIS A 77 -15.18 11.95 2.66
C HIS A 77 -14.20 12.50 1.62
N ARG A 78 -13.65 13.70 1.86
CA ARG A 78 -12.62 14.31 0.98
C ARG A 78 -11.40 13.40 0.81
N PHE A 79 -10.92 12.77 1.89
CA PHE A 79 -9.81 11.82 1.81
C PHE A 79 -10.10 10.65 0.85
N TYR A 80 -11.29 10.07 0.92
CA TYR A 80 -11.66 8.97 0.01
C TYR A 80 -11.87 9.47 -1.43
N GLU A 81 -12.41 10.67 -1.66
CA GLU A 81 -12.45 11.27 -3.00
C GLU A 81 -11.04 11.44 -3.58
N ASP A 82 -10.09 11.98 -2.81
CA ASP A 82 -8.68 12.11 -3.20
C ASP A 82 -8.06 10.75 -3.55
N LEU A 83 -8.32 9.74 -2.71
CA LEU A 83 -7.83 8.39 -2.91
C LEU A 83 -8.41 7.73 -4.17
N ARG A 84 -9.70 7.97 -4.49
CA ARG A 84 -10.30 7.51 -5.75
C ARG A 84 -9.66 8.19 -6.95
N ARG A 85 -9.47 9.51 -6.92
CA ARG A 85 -8.76 10.26 -7.98
C ARG A 85 -7.35 9.74 -8.23
N ALA A 86 -6.61 9.40 -7.16
CA ALA A 86 -5.29 8.77 -7.28
C ALA A 86 -5.36 7.41 -7.97
N HIS A 87 -6.36 6.59 -7.60
CA HIS A 87 -6.52 5.26 -8.15
C HIS A 87 -6.99 5.27 -9.62
N GLU A 88 -7.91 6.16 -9.98
CA GLU A 88 -8.35 6.34 -11.37
C GLU A 88 -7.22 6.80 -12.29
N SER A 89 -6.25 7.53 -11.73
CA SER A 89 -5.03 7.93 -12.43
C SER A 89 -3.98 6.82 -12.51
N ALA A 90 -4.16 5.69 -11.81
CA ALA A 90 -3.14 4.67 -11.65
C ALA A 90 -2.95 3.78 -12.88
N ASP A 91 -1.77 3.16 -12.97
CA ASP A 91 -1.46 2.18 -14.01
C ASP A 91 -1.99 0.77 -13.62
N LYS A 92 -1.75 -0.22 -14.49
CA LYS A 92 -2.24 -1.60 -14.31
C LYS A 92 -1.87 -2.24 -12.97
N ASN A 93 -0.67 -2.01 -12.44
CA ASN A 93 -0.25 -2.56 -11.15
C ASN A 93 -0.27 -1.44 -10.11
N VAL A 94 -1.07 -1.64 -9.07
CA VAL A 94 -1.26 -0.63 -8.01
C VAL A 94 -0.86 -1.23 -6.67
N VAL A 95 -0.12 -0.43 -5.91
CA VAL A 95 0.10 -0.63 -4.48
C VAL A 95 -0.37 0.64 -3.78
N VAL A 96 -1.28 0.50 -2.83
CA VAL A 96 -1.69 1.58 -1.94
C VAL A 96 -1.10 1.29 -0.58
N MET A 97 -0.40 2.24 0.02
CA MET A 97 0.27 2.09 1.30
C MET A 97 0.09 3.33 2.16
N GLY A 98 0.28 3.16 3.47
CA GLY A 98 0.29 4.26 4.42
C GLY A 98 -0.56 3.98 5.65
N ASP A 99 -0.79 5.04 6.43
CA ASP A 99 -1.63 5.01 7.61
C ASP A 99 -3.08 5.30 7.22
N PHE A 100 -3.96 4.34 7.47
CA PHE A 100 -5.39 4.45 7.20
C PHE A 100 -6.21 4.82 8.42
N ASN A 101 -5.61 4.89 9.62
CA ASN A 101 -6.33 5.10 10.88
C ASN A 101 -7.56 4.17 11.03
N ALA A 102 -7.42 2.93 10.55
CA ALA A 102 -8.51 1.98 10.38
C ALA A 102 -8.22 0.65 11.08
N LYS A 103 -9.26 0.00 11.63
CA LYS A 103 -9.17 -1.37 12.16
C LYS A 103 -10.01 -2.27 11.25
N VAL A 104 -9.34 -3.06 10.41
CA VAL A 104 -10.01 -3.93 9.41
C VAL A 104 -10.65 -5.18 10.02
N GLY A 105 -10.21 -5.60 11.21
CA GLY A 105 -10.77 -6.75 11.92
C GLY A 105 -10.41 -8.10 11.31
N MET A 106 -11.13 -9.14 11.77
CA MET A 106 -11.15 -10.45 11.13
C MET A 106 -11.95 -10.40 9.81
N PRO A 107 -11.60 -11.23 8.81
CA PRO A 107 -12.33 -11.26 7.54
C PRO A 107 -13.76 -11.79 7.71
N GLY A 108 -14.69 -11.17 6.99
CA GLY A 108 -16.05 -11.65 6.80
C GLY A 108 -16.17 -12.74 5.73
N PRO A 109 -17.34 -13.40 5.61
CA PRO A 109 -17.53 -14.54 4.70
C PRO A 109 -17.39 -14.20 3.22
N TYR A 110 -17.64 -12.95 2.82
CA TYR A 110 -17.64 -12.50 1.42
C TYR A 110 -16.36 -11.75 1.00
N GLU A 111 -15.33 -11.73 1.84
CA GLU A 111 -14.12 -10.93 1.62
C GLU A 111 -12.95 -11.74 1.05
N ARG A 112 -13.26 -12.89 0.45
CA ARG A 112 -12.26 -13.74 -0.19
C ARG A 112 -11.53 -12.96 -1.28
N GLY A 113 -10.22 -12.85 -1.14
CA GLY A 113 -9.37 -12.12 -2.08
C GLY A 113 -9.15 -10.65 -1.72
N ILE A 114 -10.02 -10.06 -0.90
CA ILE A 114 -9.80 -8.72 -0.32
C ILE A 114 -9.03 -8.84 0.99
N MET A 115 -9.44 -9.77 1.86
CA MET A 115 -8.76 -10.06 3.12
C MET A 115 -8.30 -11.50 3.17
N GLY A 116 -7.19 -11.71 3.86
CA GLY A 116 -6.67 -13.01 4.25
C GLY A 116 -7.11 -13.40 5.66
N LYS A 117 -6.91 -14.68 6.00
CA LYS A 117 -7.36 -15.29 7.26
C LYS A 117 -6.67 -14.76 8.53
N TYR A 118 -5.63 -13.94 8.42
CA TYR A 118 -4.87 -13.42 9.56
C TYR A 118 -5.27 -11.98 9.95
N GLY A 119 -6.39 -11.47 9.44
CA GLY A 119 -7.02 -10.28 10.00
C GLY A 119 -7.28 -10.45 11.51
N TYR A 120 -7.24 -9.35 12.27
CA TYR A 120 -7.27 -9.39 13.73
C TYR A 120 -8.22 -8.34 14.32
N GLY A 121 -8.89 -8.71 15.40
CA GLY A 121 -9.70 -7.80 16.21
C GLY A 121 -11.07 -7.52 15.58
N THR A 122 -11.74 -6.53 16.14
CA THR A 122 -13.06 -6.09 15.66
C THR A 122 -12.90 -4.96 14.66
N ARG A 123 -13.65 -5.04 13.56
CA ARG A 123 -13.69 -3.99 12.55
C ARG A 123 -14.35 -2.72 13.08
N ASN A 124 -13.77 -1.56 12.79
CA ASN A 124 -14.42 -0.26 13.02
C ASN A 124 -14.98 0.33 11.71
N LEU A 125 -15.75 1.42 11.79
CA LEU A 125 -16.36 2.08 10.63
C LEU A 125 -15.33 2.47 9.55
N ARG A 126 -14.14 2.90 9.97
CA ARG A 126 -13.02 3.25 9.07
C ARG A 126 -12.45 2.01 8.37
N GLY A 127 -12.36 0.89 9.09
CA GLY A 127 -12.02 -0.40 8.53
C GLY A 127 -13.03 -0.86 7.49
N GLU A 128 -14.32 -0.66 7.75
CA GLU A 128 -15.37 -0.96 6.78
C GLU A 128 -15.24 -0.13 5.50
N ARG A 129 -15.01 1.18 5.62
CA ARG A 129 -14.73 2.06 4.46
C ARG A 129 -13.50 1.61 3.67
N LEU A 130 -12.43 1.20 4.36
CA LEU A 130 -11.22 0.69 3.71
C LEU A 130 -11.49 -0.62 2.96
N ILE A 131 -12.28 -1.54 3.53
CA ILE A 131 -12.65 -2.78 2.85
C ILE A 131 -13.57 -2.53 1.66
N GLN A 132 -14.50 -1.58 1.74
CA GLN A 132 -15.33 -1.16 0.62
C GLN A 132 -14.49 -0.59 -0.53
N TYR A 133 -13.57 0.33 -0.23
CA TYR A 133 -12.61 0.85 -1.19
C TYR A 133 -11.75 -0.27 -1.80
N ALA A 134 -11.24 -1.18 -0.97
CA ALA A 134 -10.44 -2.29 -1.43
C ALA A 134 -11.24 -3.21 -2.37
N ASN A 135 -12.51 -3.46 -2.07
CA ASN A 135 -13.40 -4.25 -2.91
C ASN A 135 -13.70 -3.55 -4.25
N GLU A 136 -14.01 -2.25 -4.23
CA GLU A 136 -14.26 -1.41 -5.41
C GLU A 136 -13.11 -1.51 -6.43
N TYR A 137 -11.86 -1.40 -5.93
CA TYR A 137 -10.66 -1.41 -6.77
C TYR A 137 -9.93 -2.76 -6.83
N LYS A 138 -10.56 -3.84 -6.36
CA LYS A 138 -10.03 -5.22 -6.38
C LYS A 138 -8.64 -5.34 -5.73
N LEU A 139 -8.46 -4.66 -4.62
CA LEU A 139 -7.24 -4.65 -3.81
C LEU A 139 -7.30 -5.69 -2.70
N SER A 140 -6.20 -6.40 -2.49
CA SER A 140 -6.00 -7.26 -1.33
C SER A 140 -5.27 -6.52 -0.21
N VAL A 141 -5.82 -6.51 1.01
CA VAL A 141 -5.20 -6.00 2.23
C VAL A 141 -4.12 -6.97 2.70
N LEU A 142 -2.91 -6.81 2.18
CA LEU A 142 -1.83 -7.79 2.25
C LEU A 142 -1.46 -8.16 3.70
N ASN A 143 -1.59 -7.22 4.63
CA ASN A 143 -1.36 -7.42 6.07
C ASN A 143 -2.07 -8.65 6.63
N THR A 144 -3.23 -8.98 6.08
CA THR A 144 -4.11 -10.05 6.55
C THR A 144 -3.82 -11.40 5.90
N PHE A 145 -2.94 -11.47 4.91
CA PHE A 145 -2.58 -12.72 4.20
C PHE A 145 -1.37 -13.44 4.80
N TYR A 146 -0.59 -12.75 5.63
CA TYR A 146 0.64 -13.29 6.23
C TYR A 146 0.53 -13.37 7.75
N LYS A 147 0.97 -14.49 8.32
CA LYS A 147 1.06 -14.65 9.78
C LYS A 147 2.25 -13.85 10.29
N LYS A 148 2.00 -12.85 11.13
CA LYS A 148 3.04 -12.03 11.76
C LYS A 148 3.32 -12.52 13.18
N LYS A 149 4.59 -12.51 13.63
CA LYS A 149 4.90 -12.54 15.07
C LYS A 149 4.36 -11.24 15.66
N GLN A 150 3.68 -11.28 16.82
CA GLN A 150 2.94 -10.16 17.40
C GLN A 150 3.75 -8.86 17.45
N SER A 151 3.66 -8.06 16.41
CA SER A 151 4.16 -6.69 16.33
C SER A 151 3.07 -5.89 15.65
N ARG A 152 2.62 -4.83 16.31
CA ARG A 152 1.60 -3.92 15.79
C ARG A 152 2.30 -2.71 15.18
N THR A 153 1.64 -2.06 14.23
CA THR A 153 2.25 -0.94 13.50
C THR A 153 2.18 0.35 14.28
N TRP A 154 1.29 0.47 15.27
CA TRP A 154 1.17 1.63 16.15
C TRP A 154 1.09 1.23 17.64
N VAL A 155 1.67 2.05 18.50
CA VAL A 155 1.63 1.91 19.97
C VAL A 155 1.19 3.23 20.58
N SER A 156 0.20 3.21 21.47
CA SER A 156 -0.27 4.42 22.16
C SER A 156 0.82 5.06 23.04
N PRO A 157 0.74 6.36 23.34
CA PRO A 157 1.71 7.05 24.20
C PRO A 157 1.87 6.41 25.59
N ASP A 158 0.80 5.81 26.14
CA ASP A 158 0.81 5.09 27.41
C ASP A 158 1.38 3.65 27.32
N GLN A 159 1.78 3.22 26.11
CA GLN A 159 2.30 1.90 25.75
C GLN A 159 1.35 0.72 25.97
N ARG A 160 0.08 0.96 26.31
CA ARG A 160 -0.89 -0.10 26.63
C ARG A 160 -1.61 -0.62 25.39
N THR A 161 -1.93 0.26 24.46
CA THR A 161 -2.71 -0.06 23.27
C THR A 161 -1.78 -0.26 22.08
N LYS A 162 -2.03 -1.32 21.32
CA LYS A 162 -1.26 -1.64 20.11
C LYS A 162 -2.21 -1.94 18.97
N ASN A 163 -2.19 -1.12 17.92
CA ASN A 163 -3.09 -1.24 16.78
C ASN A 163 -2.32 -1.48 15.48
N GLU A 164 -3.00 -2.10 14.52
CA GLU A 164 -2.54 -2.18 13.14
C GLU A 164 -3.40 -1.22 12.32
N ILE A 165 -2.83 -0.07 11.99
CA ILE A 165 -3.48 1.02 11.24
C ILE A 165 -2.75 1.36 9.95
N ASP A 166 -1.51 0.88 9.81
CA ASP A 166 -0.71 0.98 8.60
C ASP A 166 -0.92 -0.27 7.74
N PHE A 167 -1.32 -0.07 6.49
CA PHE A 167 -1.64 -1.16 5.58
C PHE A 167 -0.91 -0.99 4.24
N ILE A 168 -0.64 -2.13 3.60
CA ILE A 168 -0.27 -2.18 2.19
C ILE A 168 -1.33 -3.01 1.48
N LEU A 169 -1.91 -2.44 0.43
CA LEU A 169 -2.93 -3.01 -0.42
C LEU A 169 -2.38 -3.17 -1.83
N SER A 170 -2.76 -4.24 -2.55
CA SER A 170 -2.36 -4.40 -3.95
C SER A 170 -3.41 -5.15 -4.78
N ASN A 171 -3.55 -4.76 -6.05
CA ASN A 171 -4.38 -5.47 -7.02
C ASN A 171 -3.68 -6.70 -7.62
N ASN A 172 -2.41 -6.93 -7.26
CA ASN A 172 -1.64 -8.08 -7.67
C ASN A 172 -0.94 -8.72 -6.44
N PRO A 173 -1.70 -9.31 -5.49
CA PRO A 173 -1.11 -9.91 -4.29
C PRO A 173 -0.11 -11.02 -4.58
N LYS A 174 -0.18 -11.65 -5.77
CA LYS A 174 0.72 -12.74 -6.19
C LYS A 174 2.15 -12.29 -6.48
N SER A 175 2.36 -11.00 -6.77
CA SER A 175 3.72 -10.46 -6.96
C SER A 175 4.43 -10.13 -5.65
N ILE A 176 3.71 -10.16 -4.52
CA ILE A 176 4.24 -9.89 -3.19
C ILE A 176 4.82 -11.18 -2.61
N THR A 177 6.11 -11.15 -2.25
CA THR A 177 6.84 -12.34 -1.78
C THR A 177 7.10 -12.35 -0.28
N ASN A 178 7.10 -11.17 0.34
CA ASN A 178 7.27 -11.04 1.79
C ASN A 178 6.49 -9.83 2.30
N MET A 179 6.04 -9.93 3.54
CA MET A 179 5.46 -8.83 4.30
C MET A 179 5.83 -8.99 5.78
N GLU A 180 6.40 -7.93 6.34
CA GLU A 180 6.84 -7.93 7.74
C GLU A 180 6.83 -6.52 8.32
N ILE A 181 6.81 -6.46 9.65
CA ILE A 181 7.00 -5.22 10.40
C ILE A 181 8.44 -5.23 10.91
N LEU A 182 9.17 -4.15 10.65
CA LEU A 182 10.57 -4.03 11.05
C LEU A 182 10.65 -3.72 12.55
N GLY A 183 11.17 -4.66 13.33
CA GLY A 183 11.23 -4.55 14.79
C GLY A 183 12.38 -3.69 15.33
N ASN A 184 13.48 -3.59 14.60
CA ASN A 184 14.75 -3.03 15.10
C ASN A 184 15.17 -1.74 14.37
N VAL A 185 14.21 -0.87 14.03
CA VAL A 185 14.57 0.45 13.52
C VAL A 185 14.38 1.47 14.63
N ASN A 186 15.50 2.01 15.10
CA ASN A 186 15.53 3.02 16.15
C ASN A 186 15.19 4.39 15.54
N PHE A 187 13.89 4.66 15.40
CA PHE A 187 13.37 5.95 14.95
C PHE A 187 12.36 6.45 15.99
N PRO A 188 12.36 7.75 16.36
CA PRO A 188 11.49 8.31 17.39
C PRO A 188 10.06 8.50 16.86
N SER A 189 9.39 7.40 16.50
CA SER A 189 7.98 7.36 16.13
C SER A 189 7.24 6.33 16.96
N ASP A 190 5.98 6.62 17.24
CA ASP A 190 4.97 5.69 17.77
C ASP A 190 4.51 4.64 16.75
N HIS A 191 4.88 4.81 15.47
CA HIS A 191 4.69 3.82 14.41
C HIS A 191 5.93 2.95 14.17
N ARG A 192 5.69 1.71 13.71
CA ARG A 192 6.71 0.78 13.23
C ARG A 192 6.61 0.62 11.72
N MET A 193 7.75 0.60 11.05
CA MET A 193 7.79 0.44 9.60
C MET A 193 7.24 -0.90 9.15
N LEU A 194 6.31 -0.84 8.18
CA LEU A 194 5.78 -1.97 7.45
C LEU A 194 6.53 -2.13 6.13
N ARG A 195 7.06 -3.32 5.86
CA ARG A 195 7.81 -3.65 4.66
C ARG A 195 7.09 -4.72 3.85
N CYS A 196 7.00 -4.51 2.55
CA CYS A 196 6.68 -5.58 1.59
C CYS A 196 7.77 -5.72 0.54
N CYS A 197 7.94 -6.94 0.02
CA CYS A 197 8.81 -7.21 -1.13
C CYS A 197 7.97 -7.53 -2.35
N LEU A 198 8.19 -6.80 -3.45
CA LEU A 198 7.50 -6.95 -4.72
C LEU A 198 8.44 -7.55 -5.76
N THR A 199 7.98 -8.56 -6.48
CA THR A 199 8.68 -9.11 -7.65
C THR A 199 8.26 -8.35 -8.90
N LEU A 200 9.23 -7.69 -9.55
CA LEU A 200 9.02 -6.86 -10.74
C LEU A 200 9.05 -7.65 -12.06
N THR A 201 9.23 -8.97 -12.01
CA THR A 201 9.24 -9.85 -13.18
C THR A 201 7.93 -10.62 -13.32
N SER A 202 7.33 -10.63 -14.51
CA SER A 202 6.31 -11.63 -14.84
C SER A 202 6.91 -13.03 -14.68
N PRO A 203 6.21 -14.00 -14.06
CA PRO A 203 6.67 -15.39 -14.11
C PRO A 203 6.80 -15.78 -15.59
N LYS A 204 7.95 -16.32 -15.99
CA LYS A 204 8.11 -16.93 -17.32
C LYS A 204 7.02 -17.98 -17.46
N MET A 205 6.01 -17.74 -18.30
CA MET A 205 5.14 -18.82 -18.73
C MET A 205 6.01 -19.79 -19.53
N SER A 206 6.40 -20.92 -18.94
CA SER A 206 6.93 -22.02 -19.74
C SER A 206 5.75 -22.54 -20.58
N ARG A 207 5.64 -22.10 -21.83
CA ARG A 207 4.82 -22.81 -22.80
C ARG A 207 5.51 -24.14 -23.10
N ARG A 208 5.23 -25.18 -22.31
CA ARG A 208 5.31 -26.54 -22.85
C ARG A 208 4.02 -26.75 -23.63
N SER A 209 4.08 -26.48 -24.93
CA SER A 209 3.07 -27.01 -25.85
C SER A 209 3.12 -28.53 -25.72
N PHE A 210 2.04 -29.14 -25.24
CA PHE A 210 1.89 -30.58 -25.29
C PHE A 210 1.76 -30.96 -26.78
N GLN A 211 2.84 -31.41 -27.40
CA GLN A 211 2.76 -32.07 -28.70
C GLN A 211 2.23 -33.48 -28.44
N LYS A 212 0.97 -33.72 -28.83
CA LYS A 212 0.37 -35.05 -28.80
C LYS A 212 1.07 -35.86 -29.89
N THR A 213 2.01 -36.73 -29.53
CA THR A 213 2.56 -37.72 -30.45
C THR A 213 1.45 -38.71 -30.76
N VAL A 214 0.84 -38.60 -31.93
CA VAL A 214 -0.09 -39.62 -32.44
C VAL A 214 0.76 -40.64 -33.16
N SER A 215 1.00 -41.79 -32.53
CA SER A 215 1.54 -42.97 -33.20
C SER A 215 0.45 -43.60 -34.06
N LEU A 216 0.71 -43.78 -35.35
CA LEU A 216 -0.14 -44.55 -36.25
C LEU A 216 -0.07 -46.05 -35.87
N PRO A 217 -1.19 -46.78 -35.87
CA PRO A 217 -1.15 -48.23 -35.74
C PRO A 217 -0.60 -48.89 -37.00
N LEU A 218 0.17 -49.97 -36.80
CA LEU A 218 0.60 -50.91 -37.83
C LEU A 218 -0.61 -51.63 -38.47
#